data_AF-A0A3D4WTF0-F1
#
_entry.id   AF-A0A3D4WTF0-F1
#
_cell.length_a   1.000
_cell.length_b   1.000
_cell.length_c   1.000
_cell.angle_alpha   90.00
_cell.angle_beta   90.00
_cell.angle_gamma   90.00
#
_symmetry.space_group_name_H-M   'P 1'
#
loop_
_entity.id
_entity.type
_entity.pdbx_description
1 polymer ?
#
loop_
_entity_poly.entity_id
_entity_poly.type
_entity_poly.pdbx_seq_one_letter_code
_entity_poly.pdbx_strand_id
1 'polypeptide(L)'
;MPADALNALQIALCSNQRQLANLDLIEQAETLLRDAYSRLLEANVDSVLRQLDIRTEHVASVRAGNDLIAIVESEQSLCGLQHLADAALTRHTRHAEASRQAIAEYQTARQAILKRIEAIRVAIDGYQRACRPGQ
;
A
#
# COMPACT_ATOMS: atom_id res chain seq x y z
N MET A 1 -13.44 -0.20 -44.23
CA MET A 1 -13.88 1.18 -44.56
C MET A 1 -13.37 2.14 -43.48
N PRO A 2 -13.20 3.46 -43.74
CA PRO A 2 -12.75 4.43 -42.73
C PRO A 2 -13.65 4.49 -41.49
N ALA A 3 -14.94 4.17 -41.64
CA ALA A 3 -15.89 4.03 -40.52
C ALA A 3 -15.54 2.88 -39.55
N ASP A 4 -15.06 1.74 -40.07
CA ASP A 4 -14.68 0.58 -39.24
C ASP A 4 -13.43 0.89 -38.41
N ALA A 5 -12.46 1.61 -39.00
CA ALA A 5 -11.25 2.03 -38.32
C ALA A 5 -11.55 3.03 -37.19
N LEU A 6 -12.44 3.99 -37.44
CA LEU A 6 -12.89 4.95 -36.42
C LEU A 6 -13.64 4.23 -35.29
N ASN A 7 -14.54 3.29 -35.62
CA ASN A 7 -15.28 2.52 -34.64
C ASN A 7 -14.33 1.66 -33.78
N ALA A 8 -13.31 1.03 -34.39
CA ALA A 8 -12.29 0.28 -33.67
C ALA A 8 -11.50 1.16 -32.68
N LEU A 9 -11.14 2.39 -33.07
CA LEU A 9 -10.48 3.34 -32.17
C LEU A 9 -11.39 3.79 -31.03
N GLN A 10 -12.68 4.02 -31.29
CA GLN A 10 -13.67 4.37 -30.26
C GLN A 10 -13.86 3.24 -29.24
N ILE A 11 -13.94 1.99 -29.71
CA ILE A 11 -14.01 0.81 -28.84
C ILE A 11 -12.73 0.70 -27.99
N ALA A 12 -11.55 0.88 -28.61
CA ALA A 12 -10.29 0.86 -27.89
C ALA A 12 -10.20 1.98 -26.83
N LEU A 13 -10.70 3.18 -27.13
CA LEU A 13 -10.78 4.30 -26.19
C LEU A 13 -11.66 3.94 -24.98
N CYS A 14 -12.87 3.48 -25.22
CA CYS A 14 -13.81 3.05 -24.17
C CYS A 14 -13.20 1.94 -23.30
N SER A 15 -12.49 0.99 -23.91
CA SER A 15 -11.80 -0.09 -23.18
C SER A 15 -10.70 0.46 -22.27
N ASN A 16 -9.82 1.34 -22.78
CA ASN A 16 -8.75 1.93 -21.97
C ASN A 16 -9.31 2.84 -20.86
N GLN A 17 -10.39 3.58 -21.10
CA GLN A 17 -11.06 4.38 -20.08
C GLN A 17 -11.64 3.52 -18.96
N ARG A 18 -12.25 2.37 -19.30
CA ARG A 18 -12.72 1.40 -18.30
C ARG A 18 -11.57 0.78 -17.51
N GLN A 19 -10.47 0.43 -18.19
CA GLN A 19 -9.27 -0.07 -17.53
C GLN A 19 -8.70 0.96 -16.55
N LEU A 20 -8.66 2.24 -16.92
CA LEU A 20 -8.24 3.33 -16.04
C LEU A 20 -9.15 3.44 -14.81
N ALA A 21 -10.47 3.47 -15.01
CA ALA A 21 -11.42 3.55 -13.90
C ALA A 21 -11.30 2.36 -12.94
N ASN A 22 -11.10 1.14 -13.46
CA ASN A 22 -10.86 -0.04 -12.63
C ASN A 22 -9.54 0.08 -11.84
N LEU A 23 -8.48 0.61 -12.45
CA LEU A 23 -7.20 0.81 -11.79
C LEU A 23 -7.32 1.84 -10.65
N ASP A 24 -8.03 2.94 -10.88
CA ASP A 24 -8.27 3.97 -9.86
C ASP A 24 -9.08 3.39 -8.66
N LEU A 25 -10.04 2.48 -8.91
CA LEU A 25 -10.77 1.79 -7.83
C LEU A 25 -9.87 0.84 -7.02
N ILE A 26 -8.96 0.12 -7.68
CA ILE A 26 -8.01 -0.77 -7.01
C ILE A 26 -7.05 0.06 -6.14
N GLU A 27 -6.51 1.16 -6.66
CA GLU A 27 -5.63 2.08 -5.92
C GLU A 27 -6.31 2.62 -4.65
N GLN A 28 -7.59 2.99 -4.74
CA GLN A 28 -8.38 3.43 -3.58
C GLN A 28 -8.59 2.31 -2.55
N ALA A 29 -8.94 1.10 -3.01
CA ALA A 29 -9.13 -0.04 -2.13
C ALA A 29 -7.85 -0.41 -1.38
N GLU A 30 -6.72 -0.41 -2.07
CA GLU A 30 -5.41 -0.66 -1.44
C GLU A 30 -5.01 0.42 -0.45
N THR A 31 -5.27 1.69 -0.78
CA THR A 31 -5.04 2.81 0.14
C THR A 31 -5.81 2.61 1.45
N LEU A 32 -7.10 2.24 1.37
CA LEU A 32 -7.93 1.96 2.53
C LEU A 32 -7.40 0.76 3.35
N LEU A 33 -7.02 -0.32 2.68
CA LEU A 33 -6.48 -1.52 3.34
C LEU A 33 -5.15 -1.22 4.04
N ARG A 34 -4.26 -0.47 3.39
CA ARG A 34 -2.99 -0.01 3.96
C ARG A 34 -3.23 0.83 5.20
N ASP A 35 -4.13 1.81 5.14
CA ASP A 35 -4.41 2.70 6.26
C ASP A 35 -5.07 1.95 7.43
N ALA A 36 -5.90 0.94 7.15
CA ALA A 36 -6.44 0.05 8.18
C ALA A 36 -5.35 -0.82 8.82
N TYR A 37 -4.46 -1.39 8.01
CA TYR A 37 -3.39 -2.27 8.49
C TYR A 37 -2.31 -1.49 9.26
N SER A 38 -1.94 -0.28 8.82
CA SER A 38 -1.01 0.61 9.53
C SER A 38 -1.52 0.91 10.94
N ARG A 39 -2.79 1.28 11.08
CA ARG A 39 -3.41 1.54 12.40
C ARG A 39 -3.40 0.31 13.30
N LEU A 40 -3.68 -0.87 12.76
CA LEU A 40 -3.62 -2.13 13.52
C LEU A 40 -2.20 -2.47 13.97
N LEU A 41 -1.21 -2.26 13.11
CA LEU A 41 0.19 -2.48 13.43
C LEU A 41 0.72 -1.48 14.45
N GLU A 42 0.41 -0.19 14.30
CA GLU A 42 0.75 0.87 15.26
C GLU A 42 0.17 0.55 16.64
N ALA A 43 -1.10 0.17 16.72
CA ALA A 43 -1.72 -0.23 17.98
C ALA A 43 -1.04 -1.46 18.63
N ASN A 44 -0.59 -2.42 17.80
CA ASN A 44 0.15 -3.59 18.29
C ASN A 44 1.53 -3.20 18.82
N VAL A 45 2.29 -2.39 18.08
CA VAL A 45 3.60 -1.88 18.51
C VAL A 45 3.46 -1.09 19.82
N ASP A 46 2.51 -0.16 19.90
CA ASP A 46 2.25 0.61 21.12
C ASP A 46 1.89 -0.28 22.31
N SER A 47 1.09 -1.32 22.10
CA SER A 47 0.72 -2.29 23.14
C SER A 47 1.95 -3.02 23.68
N VAL A 48 2.82 -3.51 22.80
CA VAL A 48 4.04 -4.22 23.20
C VAL A 48 5.03 -3.30 23.89
N LEU A 49 5.19 -2.06 23.41
CA LEU A 49 6.06 -1.06 24.05
C LEU A 49 5.59 -0.73 25.47
N ARG A 50 4.28 -0.54 25.68
CA ARG A 50 3.73 -0.36 27.03
C ARG A 50 3.98 -1.57 27.94
N GLN A 51 3.85 -2.78 27.41
CA GLN A 51 4.16 -4.00 28.18
C GLN A 51 5.64 -4.07 28.54
N LEU A 52 6.54 -3.66 27.65
CA LEU A 52 7.96 -3.54 27.92
C LEU A 52 8.26 -2.54 29.03
N ASP A 53 7.65 -1.36 28.99
CA ASP A 53 7.82 -0.34 30.02
C ASP A 53 7.38 -0.87 31.39
N ILE A 54 6.16 -1.43 31.47
CA ILE A 54 5.61 -2.03 32.69
C ILE A 54 6.52 -3.16 33.21
N ARG A 55 7.02 -4.03 32.31
CA ARG A 55 7.85 -5.16 32.72
C ARG A 55 9.24 -4.70 33.17
N THR A 56 9.78 -3.65 32.56
CA THR A 56 11.05 -3.04 32.97
C THR A 56 10.96 -2.46 34.37
N GLU A 57 9.87 -1.73 34.66
CA GLU A 57 9.58 -1.23 36.01
C GLU A 57 9.45 -2.37 37.03
N HIS A 58 8.74 -3.45 36.66
CA HIS A 58 8.60 -4.63 37.51
C HIS A 58 9.94 -5.30 37.81
N VAL A 59 10.81 -5.52 36.81
CA VAL A 59 12.15 -6.07 37.02
C VAL A 59 12.95 -5.22 38.01
N ALA A 60 12.88 -3.88 37.88
CA ALA A 60 13.55 -2.98 38.81
C ALA A 60 13.03 -3.14 40.26
N SER A 61 11.71 -3.25 40.44
CA SER A 61 11.09 -3.49 41.75
C SER A 61 11.50 -4.85 42.34
N VAL A 62 11.51 -5.91 41.53
CA VAL A 62 11.87 -7.27 41.97
C VAL A 62 13.34 -7.34 42.35
N ARG A 63 14.23 -6.69 41.58
CA ARG A 63 15.65 -6.56 41.93
C ARG A 63 15.87 -5.85 43.26
N ALA A 64 15.08 -4.81 43.57
CA ALA A 64 15.15 -4.15 44.88
C ALA A 64 14.77 -5.09 46.05
N GLY A 65 13.89 -6.07 45.79
CA GLY A 65 13.52 -7.11 46.74
C GLY A 65 14.51 -8.27 46.88
N ASN A 66 15.56 -8.32 46.05
CA ASN A 66 16.60 -9.38 46.03
C ASN A 66 16.07 -10.82 45.88
N ASP A 67 14.90 -11.02 45.30
CA ASP A 67 14.37 -12.36 45.00
C ASP A 67 14.97 -12.88 43.68
N LEU A 68 16.03 -13.67 43.78
CA LEU A 68 16.77 -14.19 42.63
C LEU A 68 15.90 -15.00 41.64
N ILE A 69 14.88 -15.73 42.13
CA ILE A 69 14.00 -16.51 41.27
C ILE A 69 13.11 -15.56 40.48
N ALA A 70 12.47 -14.62 41.17
CA ALA A 70 11.60 -13.63 40.54
C ALA A 70 12.36 -12.71 39.57
N ILE A 71 13.64 -12.42 39.83
CA ILE A 71 14.51 -11.67 38.91
C ILE A 71 14.67 -12.44 37.60
N VAL A 72 15.04 -13.72 37.65
CA VAL A 72 15.27 -14.54 36.45
C VAL A 72 13.97 -14.69 35.63
N GLU A 73 12.84 -14.96 36.27
CA GLU A 73 11.54 -15.05 35.58
C GLU A 73 11.14 -13.72 34.93
N SER A 74 11.44 -12.60 35.59
CA SER A 74 11.15 -11.27 35.07
C SER A 74 12.04 -10.90 33.89
N GLU A 75 13.32 -11.25 33.92
CA GLU A 75 14.25 -11.05 32.81
C GLU A 75 13.92 -11.91 31.59
N GLN A 76 13.52 -13.17 31.79
CA GLN A 76 13.06 -14.03 30.69
C GLN A 76 11.80 -13.47 30.02
N SER A 77 10.85 -13.01 30.82
CA SER A 77 9.65 -12.36 30.31
C SER A 77 9.97 -11.06 29.56
N LEU A 78 10.90 -10.25 30.06
CA LEU A 78 11.35 -9.02 29.39
C LEU A 78 12.00 -9.35 28.04
N CYS A 79 12.89 -10.35 28.00
CA CYS A 79 13.52 -10.83 26.77
C CYS A 79 12.47 -11.31 25.74
N GLY A 80 11.45 -12.05 26.18
CA GLY A 80 10.35 -12.48 25.31
C GLY A 80 9.56 -11.30 24.73
N LEU A 81 9.27 -10.28 25.53
CA LEU A 81 8.60 -9.06 25.07
C LEU A 81 9.47 -8.25 24.10
N GLN A 82 10.78 -8.20 24.29
CA GLN A 82 11.70 -7.53 23.37
C GLN A 82 11.68 -8.19 21.99
N HIS A 83 11.73 -9.52 21.94
CA HIS A 83 11.60 -10.26 20.67
C HIS A 83 10.26 -10.03 19.98
N LEU A 84 9.16 -9.91 20.74
CA LEU A 84 7.85 -9.58 20.18
C LEU A 84 7.82 -8.16 19.60
N ALA A 85 8.45 -7.19 20.27
CA ALA A 85 8.56 -5.82 19.78
C ALA A 85 9.35 -5.75 18.47
N ASP A 86 10.50 -6.42 18.42
CA ASP A 86 11.35 -6.48 17.22
C ASP A 86 10.61 -7.14 16.05
N ALA A 87 9.87 -8.22 16.32
CA ALA A 87 9.05 -8.90 15.32
C ALA A 87 7.90 -8.01 14.81
N ALA A 88 7.23 -7.27 15.69
CA ALA A 88 6.18 -6.33 15.33
C ALA A 88 6.72 -5.19 14.45
N LEU A 89 7.86 -4.61 14.83
CA LEU A 89 8.53 -3.55 14.07
C LEU A 89 9.00 -4.04 12.69
N THR A 90 9.56 -5.25 12.63
CA THR A 90 9.98 -5.89 11.36
C THR A 90 8.78 -6.12 10.44
N ARG A 91 7.64 -6.55 10.97
CA ARG A 91 6.41 -6.71 10.17
C ARG A 91 5.90 -5.37 9.65
N HIS A 92 5.91 -4.34 10.50
CA HIS A 92 5.48 -2.99 10.12
C HIS A 92 6.33 -2.40 8.99
N THR A 93 7.66 -2.47 9.12
CA THR A 93 8.60 -1.97 8.11
C THR A 93 8.44 -2.70 6.77
N ARG A 94 8.34 -4.04 6.78
CA ARG A 94 8.10 -4.83 5.57
C ARG A 94 6.78 -4.48 4.89
N HIS A 95 5.70 -4.32 5.65
CA HIS A 95 4.41 -3.92 5.09
C HIS A 95 4.49 -2.53 4.44
N ALA A 96 5.08 -1.55 5.14
CA ALA A 96 5.26 -0.20 4.61
C ALA A 96 6.11 -0.17 3.33
N GLU A 97 7.08 -1.07 3.18
CA GLU A 97 7.86 -1.22 1.95
C GLU A 97 7.06 -1.87 0.83
N ALA A 98 6.37 -2.99 1.09
CA ALA A 98 5.52 -3.67 0.12
C ALA A 98 4.43 -2.73 -0.43
N SER A 99 3.78 -1.94 0.44
CA SER A 99 2.79 -0.95 0.02
C SER A 99 3.37 0.16 -0.85
N ARG A 100 4.61 0.62 -0.59
CA ARG A 100 5.28 1.62 -1.44
C ARG A 100 5.57 1.08 -2.83
N GLN A 101 6.00 -0.18 -2.93
CA GLN A 101 6.26 -0.83 -4.22
C GLN A 101 4.96 -0.99 -5.02
N ALA A 102 3.90 -1.49 -4.39
CA ALA A 102 2.59 -1.64 -5.03
C ALA A 102 2.09 -0.30 -5.61
N ILE A 103 2.14 0.80 -4.84
CA ILE A 103 1.74 2.13 -5.32
C ILE A 103 2.55 2.58 -6.54
N ALA A 104 3.85 2.33 -6.55
CA ALA A 104 4.69 2.66 -7.69
C ALA A 104 4.29 1.87 -8.96
N GLU A 105 3.93 0.60 -8.81
CA GLU A 105 3.41 -0.23 -9.91
C GLU A 105 2.07 0.30 -10.44
N TYR A 106 1.14 0.67 -9.55
CA TYR A 106 -0.14 1.29 -9.95
C TYR A 106 0.05 2.60 -10.70
N GLN A 107 0.90 3.49 -10.18
CA GLN A 107 1.18 4.76 -10.84
C GLN A 107 1.79 4.56 -12.21
N THR A 108 2.68 3.57 -12.36
CA THR A 108 3.29 3.20 -13.64
C THR A 108 2.24 2.68 -14.63
N ALA A 109 1.38 1.76 -14.19
CA ALA A 109 0.30 1.22 -15.02
C ALA A 109 -0.70 2.32 -15.43
N ARG A 110 -1.04 3.22 -14.50
CA ARG A 110 -1.93 4.36 -14.73
C ARG A 110 -1.39 5.29 -15.80
N GLN A 111 -0.10 5.66 -15.70
CA GLN A 111 0.55 6.49 -16.71
C GLN A 111 0.59 5.82 -18.09
N ALA A 112 0.81 4.50 -18.15
CA ALA A 112 0.80 3.77 -19.41
C ALA A 112 -0.59 3.80 -20.08
N ILE A 113 -1.67 3.61 -19.30
CA ILE A 113 -3.06 3.68 -19.81
C ILE A 113 -3.39 5.10 -20.27
N LEU A 114 -3.03 6.13 -19.50
CA LEU A 114 -3.25 7.54 -19.88
C LEU A 114 -2.56 7.88 -21.20
N LYS A 115 -1.31 7.44 -21.40
CA LYS A 115 -0.59 7.62 -22.68
C LYS A 115 -1.29 6.94 -23.85
N ARG A 116 -1.84 5.73 -23.64
CA ARG A 116 -2.62 5.02 -24.67
C ARG A 116 -3.93 5.75 -25.01
N ILE A 117 -4.65 6.23 -24.00
CA ILE A 117 -5.87 7.04 -24.18
C ILE A 117 -5.55 8.27 -25.02
N GLU A 118 -4.49 8.99 -24.69
CA GLU A 118 -4.10 10.20 -25.43
C GLU A 118 -3.73 9.88 -26.88
N ALA A 119 -2.94 8.82 -27.11
CA ALA A 119 -2.60 8.39 -28.47
C ALA A 119 -3.84 8.05 -29.31
N ILE A 120 -4.83 7.36 -28.73
CA ILE A 120 -6.09 7.03 -29.41
C ILE A 120 -6.91 8.28 -29.70
N ARG A 121 -6.97 9.24 -28.78
CA ARG A 121 -7.65 10.53 -29.00
C ARG A 121 -7.05 11.30 -30.18
N VAL A 122 -5.71 11.42 -30.21
CA VAL A 122 -5.00 12.06 -31.33
C VAL A 122 -5.28 11.34 -32.65
N ALA A 123 -5.32 10.00 -32.65
CA ALA A 123 -5.65 9.23 -33.84
C ALA A 123 -7.09 9.50 -34.32
N ILE A 124 -8.08 9.50 -33.41
CA ILE A 124 -9.48 9.82 -33.72
C ILE A 124 -9.58 11.22 -34.33
N ASP A 125 -8.96 12.22 -33.71
CA ASP A 125 -8.97 13.60 -34.21
C ASP A 125 -8.33 13.70 -35.60
N GLY A 126 -7.22 12.98 -35.83
CA GLY A 126 -6.56 12.89 -37.13
C GLY A 126 -7.46 12.29 -38.21
N TYR A 127 -8.14 11.18 -37.90
CA TYR A 127 -9.12 10.56 -38.80
C TYR A 127 -10.31 11.49 -39.09
N GLN A 128 -10.86 12.17 -38.08
CA GLN A 128 -11.98 13.10 -38.24
C GLN A 128 -11.62 14.29 -39.14
N ARG A 129 -10.41 14.84 -39.00
CA ARG A 129 -9.90 15.90 -39.88
C ARG A 129 -9.71 15.40 -41.31
N ALA A 130 -9.12 14.22 -41.49
CA ALA A 130 -8.91 13.63 -42.82
C ALA A 130 -10.23 13.33 -43.55
N CYS A 131 -11.29 12.98 -42.82
CA CYS A 131 -12.63 12.77 -43.36
C CYS A 131 -13.43 14.07 -43.61
N ARG A 132 -12.88 15.25 -43.30
CA ARG A 132 -13.45 16.57 -43.63
C ARG A 132 -12.48 17.40 -44.52
N PRO A 133 -12.18 16.98 -45.75
CA PRO A 133 -11.40 17.80 -46.65
C PRO A 133 -12.30 18.92 -47.21
N GLY A 134 -12.07 20.18 -46.80
CA GLY A 134 -12.64 21.36 -47.47
C GLY A 134 -13.79 22.10 -46.76
N GLN A 135 -13.56 22.56 -45.53
CA GLN A 135 -14.13 23.86 -45.11
C GLN A 135 -13.03 24.90 -45.13
#